data_AF-A0A937CJN1-F1
#
_entry.id   AF-A0A937CJN1-F1
#
_cell.length_a   1.000
_cell.length_b   1.000
_cell.length_c   1.000
_cell.angle_alpha   90.00
_cell.angle_beta   90.00
_cell.angle_gamma   90.00
#
_symmetry.space_group_name_H-M   'P 1'
#
loop_
_entity.id
_entity.type
_entity.pdbx_description
1 polymer ?
#
loop_
_entity_poly.entity_id
_entity_poly.type
_entity_poly.pdbx_seq_one_letter_code
_entity_poly.pdbx_strand_id
1 'polypeptide(L)'
;MAEETSKETTEQETEVKEPEQSPGTKSTEKTLTQSEVNKLLAEERRKHDAKYKELQTEYIGFKSTIEAKEQAANEAAAEKVEALRKDLPDPLIKLLDNLSPVAQLEWLSDPANVITKKEIPPLPSSRDTHGGQKKTINIV
;
A
#
# COMPACT_ATOMS: atom_id res chain seq x y z
N MET A 1 -60.18 14.42 -0.04
CA MET A 1 -59.60 15.78 -0.09
C MET A 1 -58.79 15.84 -1.35
N ALA A 2 -59.35 16.49 -2.37
CA ALA A 2 -58.72 16.74 -3.66
C ALA A 2 -58.08 18.14 -3.58
N GLU A 3 -56.91 18.30 -4.19
CA GLU A 3 -56.63 19.31 -5.22
C GLU A 3 -55.13 19.28 -5.56
N GLU A 4 -54.84 18.84 -6.78
CA GLU A 4 -53.73 19.37 -7.58
C GLU A 4 -53.92 20.88 -7.72
N THR A 5 -52.84 21.66 -7.73
CA THR A 5 -52.81 22.88 -8.55
C THR A 5 -51.39 23.39 -8.78
N SER A 6 -50.99 23.29 -10.04
CA SER A 6 -50.00 24.15 -10.68
C SER A 6 -50.29 25.63 -10.43
N LYS A 7 -49.23 26.39 -10.18
CA LYS A 7 -49.09 27.84 -10.46
C LYS A 7 -47.61 28.01 -10.81
N GLU A 8 -47.20 28.02 -12.07
CA GLU A 8 -47.36 29.11 -13.03
C GLU A 8 -47.50 30.46 -12.32
N THR A 9 -46.35 31.12 -12.11
CA THR A 9 -46.31 32.54 -11.77
C THR A 9 -45.72 33.26 -12.96
N THR A 10 -46.66 33.72 -13.77
CA THR A 10 -46.62 34.76 -14.79
C THR A 10 -45.64 35.90 -14.45
N GLU A 11 -44.91 36.32 -15.48
CA GLU A 11 -44.11 37.53 -15.56
C GLU A 11 -44.88 38.74 -15.01
N GLN A 12 -44.32 39.41 -14.00
CA GLN A 12 -44.58 40.83 -13.77
C GLN A 12 -43.32 41.60 -14.12
N GLU A 13 -43.43 42.31 -15.23
CA GLU A 13 -42.55 43.32 -15.75
C GLU A 13 -42.41 44.45 -14.72
N THR A 14 -41.43 44.33 -13.82
CA THR A 14 -41.03 45.43 -12.96
C THR A 14 -40.00 46.25 -13.71
N GLU A 15 -40.47 47.35 -14.30
CA GLU A 15 -39.74 48.46 -14.89
C GLU A 15 -38.36 48.66 -14.21
N VAL A 16 -37.31 48.25 -14.91
CA VAL A 16 -35.91 48.41 -14.47
C VAL A 16 -35.60 49.90 -14.52
N LYS A 17 -35.66 50.57 -13.37
CA LYS A 17 -34.94 51.84 -13.20
C LYS A 17 -33.45 51.54 -13.26
N GLU A 18 -32.89 51.83 -14.42
CA GLU A 18 -31.46 51.99 -14.69
C GLU A 18 -30.81 52.78 -13.54
N PRO A 19 -29.85 52.22 -12.78
CA PRO A 19 -28.91 53.06 -12.06
C PRO A 19 -27.92 53.62 -13.08
N GLU A 20 -27.85 54.95 -13.16
CA GLU A 20 -26.94 55.72 -14.01
C GLU A 20 -25.54 55.08 -14.07
N GLN A 21 -25.09 54.74 -15.28
CA GLN A 21 -23.72 54.34 -15.56
C GLN A 21 -22.77 55.44 -15.07
N SER A 22 -22.00 55.13 -14.02
CA SER A 22 -20.83 55.91 -13.65
C SER A 22 -19.82 55.90 -14.80
N PRO A 23 -19.34 57.07 -15.28
CA PRO A 23 -18.38 57.12 -16.37
C PRO A 23 -16.99 56.79 -15.83
N GLY A 24 -16.47 55.61 -16.22
CA GLY A 24 -15.11 55.14 -15.91
C GLY A 24 -15.17 53.97 -14.95
N THR A 25 -14.93 52.73 -15.38
CA THR A 25 -13.72 52.29 -16.07
C THR A 25 -14.11 51.33 -17.17
N LYS A 26 -13.91 51.71 -18.44
CA LYS A 26 -13.92 50.73 -19.53
C LYS A 26 -12.74 49.80 -19.26
N SER A 27 -13.00 48.58 -18.81
CA SER A 27 -12.06 47.48 -18.99
C SER A 27 -11.75 47.44 -20.48
N THR A 28 -10.57 47.91 -20.86
CA THR A 28 -10.08 47.77 -22.22
C THR A 28 -9.81 46.29 -22.42
N GLU A 29 -10.81 45.56 -22.92
CA GLU A 29 -10.59 44.25 -23.51
C GLU A 29 -9.50 44.43 -24.58
N LYS A 30 -8.30 43.94 -24.28
CA LYS A 30 -7.20 43.93 -25.23
C LYS A 30 -7.55 42.91 -26.30
N THR A 31 -8.07 43.38 -27.43
CA THR A 31 -8.22 42.53 -28.62
C THR A 31 -6.83 42.17 -29.13
N LEU A 32 -6.39 40.95 -28.82
CA LEU A 32 -5.13 40.43 -29.32
C LEU A 32 -5.23 40.17 -30.83
N THR A 33 -4.17 40.50 -31.55
CA THR A 33 -4.01 40.10 -32.94
C THR A 33 -3.75 38.59 -33.03
N GLN A 34 -4.07 37.96 -34.18
CA GLN A 34 -3.88 36.52 -34.36
C GLN A 34 -2.41 36.09 -34.17
N SER A 35 -1.44 36.94 -34.52
CA SER A 35 -0.02 36.69 -34.29
C SER A 35 0.34 36.67 -32.81
N GLU A 36 -0.24 37.54 -32.00
CA GLU A 36 -0.05 37.56 -30.54
C GLU A 36 -0.68 36.34 -29.88
N VAL A 37 -1.89 35.93 -30.30
CA VAL A 37 -2.53 34.69 -29.84
C VAL A 37 -1.68 33.47 -30.17
N ASN A 38 -1.16 33.38 -31.40
CA ASN A 38 -0.30 32.28 -31.82
C ASN A 38 1.01 32.25 -31.02
N LYS A 39 1.60 33.41 -30.72
CA LYS A 39 2.80 33.51 -29.89
C LYS A 39 2.54 33.04 -28.47
N LEU A 40 1.44 33.48 -27.86
CA LEU A 40 1.06 33.10 -26.50
C LEU A 40 0.78 31.58 -26.41
N LEU A 41 0.10 31.03 -27.41
CA LEU A 41 -0.16 29.59 -27.51
C LEU A 41 1.13 28.77 -27.66
N ALA A 42 2.09 29.24 -28.47
CA ALA A 42 3.38 28.57 -28.62
C ALA A 42 4.20 28.63 -27.33
N GLU A 43 4.19 29.75 -26.62
CA GLU A 43 4.84 29.90 -25.31
C GLU A 43 4.20 28.99 -24.25
N GLU A 44 2.88 28.93 -24.17
CA GLU A 44 2.18 28.03 -23.24
C GLU A 44 2.42 26.56 -23.56
N ARG A 45 2.42 26.17 -24.84
CA ARG A 45 2.79 24.81 -25.25
C ARG A 45 4.19 24.45 -24.78
N ARG A 46 5.18 25.32 -24.98
CA ARG A 46 6.55 25.08 -24.48
C ARG A 46 6.62 24.96 -22.96
N LYS A 47 5.89 25.80 -22.22
CA LYS A 47 5.84 25.72 -20.75
C LYS A 47 5.20 24.42 -20.29
N HIS A 48 4.10 24.01 -20.93
CA HIS A 48 3.43 22.74 -20.64
C HIS A 48 4.32 21.54 -20.95
N ASP A 49 4.99 21.53 -22.10
CA ASP A 49 5.93 20.47 -22.47
C ASP A 49 7.10 20.37 -21.48
N ALA A 50 7.62 21.51 -21.03
CA ALA A 50 8.68 21.55 -20.01
C ALA A 50 8.19 20.96 -18.68
N LYS A 51 7.04 21.42 -18.17
CA LYS A 51 6.44 20.89 -16.94
C LYS A 51 6.13 19.40 -17.03
N TYR A 52 5.64 18.94 -18.17
CA TYR A 52 5.34 17.53 -18.38
C TYR A 52 6.61 16.68 -18.31
N LYS A 53 7.69 17.12 -18.97
CA LYS A 53 8.99 16.42 -18.92
C LYS A 53 9.60 16.41 -17.52
N GLU A 54 9.49 17.52 -16.79
CA GLU A 54 9.92 17.62 -15.40
C GLU A 54 9.16 16.61 -14.53
N LEU A 55 7.82 16.62 -14.59
CA LEU A 55 6.98 15.69 -13.83
C LEU A 55 7.23 14.23 -14.20
N GLN A 56 7.45 13.94 -15.49
CA GLN A 56 7.80 12.60 -15.95
C GLN A 56 9.15 12.15 -15.38
N THR A 57 10.13 13.05 -15.32
CA THR A 57 11.45 12.78 -14.76
C THR A 57 11.35 12.51 -13.26
N GLU A 58 10.61 13.34 -12.53
CA GLU A 58 10.35 13.14 -11.10
C GLU A 58 9.66 11.80 -10.83
N TYR A 59 8.64 11.45 -11.62
CA TYR A 59 7.93 10.19 -11.49
C TYR A 59 8.87 8.98 -11.68
N ILE A 60 9.71 9.00 -12.71
CA ILE A 60 10.70 7.93 -12.95
C ILE A 60 11.69 7.86 -11.76
N GLY A 61 12.14 9.02 -11.26
CA GLY A 61 13.00 9.10 -10.09
C GLY A 61 12.37 8.48 -8.85
N PHE A 62 11.13 8.84 -8.53
CA PHE A 62 10.39 8.27 -7.41
C PHE A 62 10.17 6.77 -7.56
N LYS A 63 9.76 6.32 -8.75
CA LYS A 63 9.57 4.90 -9.04
C LYS A 63 10.85 4.10 -8.78
N SER A 64 11.98 4.54 -9.35
CA SER A 64 13.27 3.85 -9.15
C SER A 64 13.70 3.82 -7.68
N THR A 65 13.41 4.89 -6.93
CA THR A 65 13.75 4.97 -5.50
C THR A 65 12.90 4.00 -4.68
N ILE A 66 11.61 3.86 -5.00
CA ILE A 66 10.71 2.92 -4.32
C ILE A 66 11.15 1.49 -4.62
N GLU A 67 11.39 1.16 -5.89
CA GLU A 67 11.86 -0.18 -6.30
C GLU A 67 13.18 -0.54 -5.62
N ALA A 68 14.14 0.38 -5.54
CA ALA A 68 15.40 0.16 -4.84
C ALA A 68 15.21 -0.07 -3.32
N LYS A 69 14.31 0.69 -2.69
CA LYS A 69 13.99 0.51 -1.25
C LYS A 69 13.28 -0.82 -0.99
N GLU A 70 12.34 -1.20 -1.85
CA GLU A 70 11.64 -2.47 -1.76
C GLU A 70 12.61 -3.65 -1.95
N GLN A 71 13.50 -3.55 -2.92
CA GLN A 71 14.55 -4.55 -3.13
C GLN A 71 15.46 -4.66 -1.90
N ALA A 72 15.97 -3.54 -1.38
CA ALA A 72 16.81 -3.54 -0.19
C ALA A 72 16.09 -4.12 1.04
N ALA A 73 14.80 -3.83 1.21
CA ALA A 73 13.98 -4.38 2.28
C ALA A 73 13.78 -5.90 2.12
N ASN A 74 13.53 -6.36 0.90
CA ASN A 74 13.38 -7.78 0.59
C ASN A 74 14.69 -8.56 0.79
N GLU A 75 15.83 -8.01 0.38
CA GLU A 75 17.16 -8.61 0.59
C GLU A 75 17.50 -8.72 2.09
N ALA A 76 17.31 -7.62 2.84
CA ALA A 76 17.54 -7.62 4.29
C ALA A 76 16.57 -8.55 5.04
N ALA A 77 15.33 -8.68 4.57
CA ALA A 77 14.37 -9.62 5.14
C ALA A 77 14.72 -11.07 4.80
N ALA A 78 15.17 -11.36 3.57
CA ALA A 78 15.57 -12.70 3.14
C ALA A 78 16.71 -13.26 3.99
N GLU A 79 17.73 -12.45 4.29
CA GLU A 79 18.86 -12.86 5.15
C GLU A 79 18.37 -13.27 6.56
N LYS A 80 17.46 -12.49 7.15
CA LYS A 80 16.88 -12.80 8.47
C LYS A 80 15.97 -14.01 8.44
N VAL A 81 15.18 -14.16 7.36
CA VAL A 81 14.30 -15.31 7.16
C VAL A 81 15.10 -16.60 7.05
N GLU A 82 16.22 -16.62 6.31
CA GLU A 82 17.07 -17.82 6.22
C GLU A 82 17.63 -18.25 7.58
N ALA A 83 17.97 -17.30 8.45
CA ALA A 83 18.43 -17.60 9.81
C ALA A 83 17.32 -18.27 10.64
N LEU A 84 16.09 -17.75 10.56
CA LEU A 84 14.92 -18.26 11.30
C LEU A 84 14.34 -19.56 10.71
N ARG A 85 14.51 -19.79 9.40
CA ARG A 85 14.02 -20.97 8.69
C ARG A 85 14.66 -22.28 9.15
N LYS A 86 15.91 -22.24 9.63
CA LYS A 86 16.68 -23.44 10.02
C LYS A 86 16.03 -24.23 11.16
N ASP A 87 15.22 -23.56 11.98
CA ASP A 87 14.56 -24.16 13.14
C ASP A 87 13.11 -24.58 12.87
N LEU A 88 12.60 -24.38 11.65
CA LEU A 88 11.21 -24.65 11.30
C LEU A 88 11.02 -26.01 10.62
N PRO A 89 9.89 -26.69 10.85
CA PRO A 89 9.49 -27.88 10.10
C PRO A 89 9.30 -27.62 8.59
N ASP A 90 9.69 -28.60 7.75
CA ASP A 90 9.56 -28.53 6.28
C ASP A 90 8.18 -28.10 5.74
N PRO A 91 7.04 -28.55 6.30
CA PRO A 91 5.73 -28.11 5.80
C PRO A 91 5.50 -26.59 5.97
N LEU A 92 6.05 -26.00 7.03
CA LEU A 92 5.94 -24.56 7.28
C LEU A 92 6.89 -23.76 6.39
N ILE A 93 8.08 -24.29 6.11
CA ILE A 93 9.01 -23.69 5.14
C ILE A 93 8.33 -23.58 3.77
N LYS A 94 7.69 -24.67 3.30
CA LYS A 94 6.95 -24.68 2.01
C LYS A 94 5.77 -23.72 1.98
N LEU A 95 5.13 -23.47 3.13
CA LEU A 95 4.04 -22.50 3.20
C LEU A 95 4.59 -21.06 3.11
N LEU A 96 5.69 -20.79 3.83
CA LEU A 96 6.37 -19.50 3.83
C LEU A 96 6.97 -19.15 2.47
N ASP A 97 7.41 -20.13 1.67
CA ASP A 97 7.92 -19.91 0.30
C ASP A 97 6.92 -19.21 -0.65
N ASN A 98 5.62 -19.22 -0.34
CA ASN A 98 4.61 -18.53 -1.15
C ASN A 98 4.46 -17.04 -0.80
N LEU A 99 5.12 -16.56 0.26
CA LEU A 99 5.06 -15.18 0.74
C LEU A 99 6.33 -14.41 0.33
N SER A 100 6.23 -13.09 0.24
CA SER A 100 7.42 -12.25 0.06
C SER A 100 8.33 -12.33 1.29
N PRO A 101 9.66 -12.14 1.16
CA PRO A 101 10.59 -12.21 2.30
C PRO A 101 10.20 -11.32 3.49
N VAL A 102 9.66 -10.13 3.22
CA VAL A 102 9.15 -9.23 4.27
C VAL A 102 7.95 -9.83 4.99
N ALA A 103 6.97 -10.37 4.25
CA ALA A 103 5.80 -11.01 4.84
C ALA A 103 6.16 -12.30 5.61
N GLN A 104 7.16 -13.04 5.13
CA GLN A 104 7.72 -14.18 5.87
C GLN A 104 8.35 -13.72 7.18
N LEU A 105 9.16 -12.65 7.15
CA LEU A 105 9.79 -12.12 8.36
C LEU A 105 8.74 -11.61 9.36
N GLU A 106 7.69 -10.94 8.89
CA GLU A 106 6.58 -10.47 9.73
C GLU A 106 5.89 -11.64 10.43
N TRP A 107 5.56 -12.70 9.69
CA TRP A 107 4.94 -13.90 10.26
C TRP A 107 5.85 -14.59 11.28
N LEU A 108 7.15 -14.70 10.98
CA LEU A 108 8.15 -15.31 11.86
C LEU A 108 8.47 -14.47 13.10
N SER A 109 8.27 -13.17 13.04
CA SER A 109 8.49 -12.24 14.14
C SER A 109 7.28 -12.13 15.07
N ASP A 110 6.11 -12.63 14.65
CA ASP A 110 4.89 -12.64 15.46
C ASP A 110 4.99 -13.69 16.58
N PRO A 111 4.94 -13.27 17.86
CA PRO A 111 4.97 -14.18 19.01
C PRO A 111 3.91 -15.27 18.98
N ALA A 112 2.77 -15.05 18.32
CA ALA A 112 1.70 -16.04 18.19
C ALA A 112 2.10 -17.24 17.30
N ASN A 113 3.06 -17.04 16.40
CA ASN A 113 3.52 -18.05 15.44
C ASN A 113 4.82 -18.74 15.89
N VAL A 114 5.41 -18.30 17.01
CA VAL A 114 6.61 -18.91 17.59
C VAL A 114 6.26 -20.29 18.15
N ILE A 115 6.72 -21.33 17.46
CA ILE A 115 6.63 -22.71 17.94
C ILE A 115 7.65 -22.86 19.07
N THR A 116 7.21 -22.55 20.28
CA THR A 116 7.98 -22.86 21.49
C THR A 116 8.22 -24.36 21.52
N LYS A 117 9.49 -24.77 21.37
CA LYS A 117 9.92 -26.16 21.64
C LYS A 117 9.56 -26.43 23.11
N LYS A 118 8.39 -27.03 23.37
CA LYS A 118 8.04 -27.47 24.73
C LYS A 118 9.11 -28.46 25.13
N GLU A 119 9.94 -28.06 26.10
CA GLU A 119 10.88 -28.94 26.76
C GLU A 119 10.06 -30.08 27.38
N ILE A 120 10.16 -31.26 26.79
CA ILE A 120 9.49 -32.45 27.32
C ILE A 120 10.23 -32.76 28.63
N PRO A 121 9.54 -32.74 29.78
CA PRO A 121 10.20 -33.09 31.03
C PRO A 121 10.81 -34.49 30.91
N PRO A 122 12.04 -34.71 31.41
CA PRO A 122 12.71 -35.98 31.27
C PRO A 122 11.80 -37.08 31.83
N LEU A 123 11.58 -38.12 31.03
CA LEU A 123 10.87 -39.31 31.48
C LEU A 123 11.52 -39.81 32.78
N PRO A 124 10.74 -40.19 33.79
CA PRO A 124 11.30 -40.71 35.03
C PRO A 124 12.21 -41.89 34.71
N SER A 125 13.45 -41.85 35.21
CA SER A 125 14.43 -42.91 35.03
C SER A 125 13.81 -44.24 35.44
N SER A 126 13.56 -45.13 34.48
CA SER A 126 13.21 -46.51 34.75
C SER A 126 14.46 -47.19 35.31
N ARG A 127 14.65 -47.09 36.64
CA ARG A 127 15.71 -47.76 37.36
C ARG A 127 15.09 -48.75 38.33
N ASP A 128 15.10 -50.00 37.87
CA ASP A 128 15.22 -51.26 38.62
C ASP A 128 14.07 -51.67 39.57
N THR A 129 13.00 -52.26 39.02
CA THR A 129 12.18 -53.25 39.75
C THR A 129 11.75 -54.44 38.88
N HIS A 130 12.70 -55.15 38.26
CA HIS A 130 12.45 -56.53 37.84
C HIS A 130 13.51 -57.48 38.41
N GLY A 131 13.08 -58.18 39.48
CA GLY A 131 13.84 -59.17 40.20
C GLY A 131 14.37 -60.27 39.30
N GLY A 132 15.70 -60.38 39.23
CA GLY A 132 16.39 -61.55 38.70
C GLY A 132 16.28 -62.72 39.67
N GLN A 133 15.19 -63.48 39.62
CA GLN A 133 15.19 -64.86 40.11
C GLN A 133 15.64 -65.78 38.97
N LYS A 134 16.94 -66.11 38.92
CA LYS A 134 17.44 -67.21 38.10
C LYS A 134 16.88 -68.52 38.67
N LYS A 135 15.88 -69.11 38.01
CA LYS A 135 15.53 -70.53 38.24
C LYS A 135 16.49 -71.39 37.44
N THR A 136 17.43 -72.04 38.14
CA THR A 136 18.23 -73.14 37.60
C THR A 136 17.28 -74.33 37.38
N ILE A 137 17.06 -74.72 36.13
CA ILE A 137 16.39 -75.99 35.79
C ILE A 137 17.50 -77.01 35.57
N ASN A 138 17.67 -77.94 36.51
CA ASN A 138 18.50 -79.12 36.33
C ASN A 138 17.69 -80.13 35.52
N ILE A 139 18.16 -80.47 34.32
CA ILE A 139 17.62 -81.57 33.52
C ILE A 139 18.49 -82.79 33.84
N VAL A 140 17.86 -83.84 34.37
CA VAL A 140 18.37 -85.23 34.43
C VAL A 140 17.47 -86.07 33.54
#